data_AF-A0A842TRI2-F1
#
_entry.id   AF-A0A842TRI2-F1
#
_cell.length_a   1.000
_cell.length_b   1.000
_cell.length_c   1.000
_cell.angle_alpha   90.00
_cell.angle_beta   90.00
_cell.angle_gamma   90.00
#
_symmetry.space_group_name_H-M   'P 1'
#
loop_
_entity.id
_entity.type
_entity.pdbx_description
1 polymer ?
#
loop_
_entity_poly.entity_id
_entity_poly.type
_entity_poly.pdbx_seq_one_letter_code
_entity_poly.pdbx_strand_id
1 'polypeptide(L)'
;MMVEKSVKALGSAAKNTAIGLGILILTSFVAIYGMNTFLDEPVYEDYCPGLGEVAVYEDAQACEDAGGKWRDYRKADFEKEISPTGGWCDVNYYCAQDYEAEREAYSKLLFLVSIPFGLIIIALGTFVFSLSSVGVGIMLGGVYTLIYGAAGYWRYGENWMRFTIS
;
A
#
# COMPACT_ATOMS: atom_id res chain seq x y z
N MET A 1 -10.82 -12.53 50.35
CA MET A 1 -9.42 -12.12 50.07
C MET A 1 -8.90 -12.54 48.69
N MET A 2 -9.13 -13.79 48.24
CA MET A 2 -8.65 -14.27 46.93
C MET A 2 -9.37 -13.59 45.74
N VAL A 3 -10.69 -13.39 45.83
CA VAL A 3 -11.52 -12.76 44.79
C VAL A 3 -11.15 -11.29 44.55
N GLU A 4 -10.94 -10.50 45.61
CA GLU A 4 -10.55 -9.09 45.50
C GLU A 4 -9.18 -8.90 44.82
N LYS A 5 -8.22 -9.80 45.08
CA LYS A 5 -6.92 -9.79 44.40
C LYS A 5 -7.09 -10.08 42.91
N SER A 6 -7.92 -11.07 42.55
CA SER A 6 -8.20 -11.41 41.16
C SER A 6 -8.89 -10.27 40.41
N VAL A 7 -9.86 -9.59 41.02
CA VAL A 7 -10.58 -8.45 40.41
C VAL A 7 -9.65 -7.25 40.21
N LYS A 8 -8.81 -6.91 41.21
CA LYS A 8 -7.83 -5.83 41.07
C LYS A 8 -6.75 -6.15 40.02
N ALA A 9 -6.30 -7.40 39.95
CA ALA A 9 -5.37 -7.85 38.92
C ALA A 9 -5.97 -7.72 37.51
N LEU A 10 -7.22 -8.15 37.32
CA LEU A 10 -7.92 -8.03 36.04
C LEU A 10 -8.07 -6.57 35.59
N GLY A 11 -8.47 -5.68 36.51
CA GLY A 11 -8.61 -4.25 36.21
C GLY A 11 -7.28 -3.59 35.84
N SER A 12 -6.19 -3.97 36.50
CA SER A 12 -4.86 -3.46 36.17
C SER A 12 -4.35 -3.95 34.81
N ALA A 13 -4.63 -5.21 34.46
CA ALA A 13 -4.26 -5.77 33.16
C ALA A 13 -5.02 -5.09 32.02
N ALA A 14 -6.35 -4.92 32.16
CA ALA A 14 -7.18 -4.25 31.15
C ALA A 14 -6.71 -2.81 30.87
N LYS A 15 -6.40 -2.04 31.92
CA LYS A 15 -5.86 -0.67 31.77
C LYS A 15 -4.54 -0.66 31.01
N ASN A 16 -3.61 -1.55 31.36
CA ASN A 16 -2.31 -1.63 30.73
C ASN A 16 -2.41 -2.02 29.25
N THR A 17 -3.27 -2.98 28.92
CA THR A 17 -3.55 -3.36 27.53
C THR A 17 -4.16 -2.21 26.73
N ALA A 18 -5.13 -1.49 27.29
CA ALA A 18 -5.76 -0.35 26.62
C ALA A 18 -4.74 0.76 26.29
N ILE A 19 -3.83 1.05 27.23
CA ILE A 19 -2.74 2.01 27.01
C ILE A 19 -1.82 1.52 25.88
N GLY A 20 -1.40 0.25 25.93
CA GLY A 20 -0.53 -0.32 24.90
C GLY A 20 -1.15 -0.26 23.50
N LEU A 21 -2.44 -0.58 23.36
CA LEU A 21 -3.17 -0.48 22.09
C LEU A 21 -3.29 0.98 21.61
N GLY A 22 -3.57 1.92 22.52
CA GLY A 22 -3.61 3.34 22.16
C GLY A 22 -2.26 3.82 21.62
N ILE A 23 -1.16 3.42 22.28
CA ILE A 23 0.19 3.77 21.86
C ILE A 23 0.57 3.10 20.53
N LEU A 24 0.15 1.85 20.30
CA LEU A 24 0.31 1.18 19.01
C LEU A 24 -0.31 2.02 17.90
N ILE A 25 -1.60 2.39 18.03
CA ILE A 25 -2.31 3.13 16.99
C ILE A 25 -1.64 4.49 16.71
N LEU A 26 -1.29 5.22 17.78
CA LEU A 26 -0.63 6.52 17.64
C LEU A 26 0.75 6.39 16.98
N THR A 27 1.56 5.42 17.40
CA THR A 27 2.88 5.18 16.82
C THR A 27 2.77 4.78 15.35
N SER A 28 1.79 3.95 15.01
CA SER A 28 1.50 3.56 13.62
C SER A 28 1.13 4.77 12.75
N PHE A 29 0.28 5.67 13.24
CA PHE A 29 -0.06 6.90 12.50
C PHE A 29 1.15 7.80 12.31
N VAL A 30 1.92 8.04 13.37
CA VAL A 30 3.14 8.85 13.28
C VAL A 30 4.11 8.24 12.27
N ALA A 31 4.24 6.91 12.25
CA ALA A 31 5.15 6.25 11.32
C ALA A 31 4.69 6.36 9.87
N ILE A 32 3.42 6.05 9.58
CA ILE A 32 2.90 6.11 8.21
C ILE A 32 2.89 7.55 7.69
N TYR A 33 2.24 8.48 8.41
CA TYR A 33 2.19 9.87 7.96
C TYR A 33 3.56 10.53 7.95
N GLY A 34 4.46 10.13 8.85
CA GLY A 34 5.85 10.56 8.86
C GLY A 34 6.59 10.14 7.58
N MET A 35 6.46 8.89 7.15
CA MET A 35 7.04 8.43 5.88
C MET A 35 6.42 9.14 4.67
N ASN A 36 5.09 9.26 4.64
CA ASN A 36 4.36 9.91 3.55
C ASN A 36 4.61 11.43 3.45
N THR A 37 5.25 12.05 4.44
CA THR A 37 5.68 13.45 4.36
C THR A 37 6.91 13.62 3.45
N PHE A 38 7.71 12.57 3.29
CA PHE A 38 8.94 12.59 2.48
C PHE A 38 8.84 11.74 1.21
N LEU A 39 7.78 10.94 1.09
CA LEU A 39 7.52 10.05 -0.03
C LEU A 39 6.20 10.44 -0.67
N ASP A 40 6.29 11.10 -1.82
CA ASP A 40 5.10 11.51 -2.58
C ASP A 40 4.49 10.29 -3.28
N GLU A 41 3.24 10.02 -2.96
CA GLU A 41 2.48 8.94 -3.56
C GLU A 41 2.06 9.34 -4.99
N PRO A 42 2.37 8.54 -6.02
CA PRO A 42 1.91 8.85 -7.37
C PRO A 42 0.39 8.73 -7.44
N VAL A 43 -0.25 9.77 -7.94
CA VAL A 43 -1.71 9.88 -8.09
C VAL A 43 -2.05 9.65 -9.55
N TYR A 44 -3.04 8.79 -9.83
CA TYR A 44 -3.35 8.35 -11.19
C TYR A 44 -3.71 9.51 -12.14
N GLU A 45 -4.42 10.50 -11.62
CA GLU A 45 -4.88 11.68 -12.34
C GLU A 45 -3.73 12.54 -12.88
N ASP A 46 -2.54 12.48 -12.27
CA ASP A 46 -1.35 13.20 -12.75
C ASP A 46 -0.76 12.56 -14.02
N TYR A 47 -1.04 11.28 -14.25
CA TYR A 47 -0.54 10.52 -15.39
C TYR A 47 -1.60 10.40 -16.49
N CYS A 48 -2.85 10.14 -16.11
CA CYS A 48 -3.96 9.92 -17.03
C CYS A 48 -5.06 10.98 -16.83
N PRO A 49 -4.85 12.23 -17.27
CA PRO A 49 -5.87 13.26 -17.21
C PRO A 49 -7.02 12.94 -18.17
N GLY A 50 -8.28 13.11 -17.73
CA GLY A 50 -9.44 13.02 -18.64
C GLY A 50 -10.21 11.69 -18.63
N LEU A 51 -10.29 11.01 -17.48
CA LEU A 51 -11.06 9.76 -17.24
C LEU A 51 -12.57 9.76 -17.59
N GLY A 52 -13.08 10.76 -18.31
CA GLY A 52 -14.51 10.90 -18.63
C GLY A 52 -14.83 11.17 -20.11
N GLU A 53 -13.84 11.43 -20.96
CA GLU A 53 -14.12 11.62 -22.39
C GLU A 53 -14.13 10.26 -23.10
N VAL A 54 -15.32 9.67 -23.21
CA VAL A 54 -15.55 8.46 -23.99
C VAL A 54 -15.42 8.81 -25.48
N ALA A 55 -14.18 8.91 -25.96
CA ALA A 55 -13.88 9.03 -27.38
C ALA A 55 -13.94 7.62 -28.00
N VAL A 56 -14.89 7.42 -28.90
CA VAL A 56 -15.01 6.18 -29.68
C VAL A 56 -14.13 6.32 -30.92
N TYR A 57 -13.09 5.50 -31.01
CA TYR A 57 -12.20 5.46 -32.16
C TYR A 57 -12.60 4.29 -33.07
N GLU A 58 -12.92 4.61 -34.32
CA GLU A 58 -13.39 3.63 -35.32
C GLU A 58 -12.25 2.90 -36.01
N ASP A 59 -11.00 3.35 -35.88
CA ASP A 59 -9.87 2.68 -36.49
C ASP A 59 -8.60 2.75 -35.63
N ALA A 60 -7.67 1.85 -35.92
CA ALA A 60 -6.42 1.72 -35.18
C ALA A 60 -5.51 2.94 -35.34
N GLN A 61 -5.54 3.60 -36.51
CA GLN A 61 -4.69 4.77 -36.78
C GLN A 61 -5.15 5.96 -35.93
N ALA A 62 -6.46 6.23 -35.87
CA ALA A 62 -7.05 7.26 -35.04
C ALA A 62 -6.79 7.02 -33.55
N CYS A 63 -6.77 5.76 -33.12
CA CYS A 63 -6.39 5.39 -31.75
C CYS A 63 -4.91 5.69 -31.44
N GLU A 64 -4.01 5.33 -32.34
CA GLU A 64 -2.57 5.57 -32.17
C GLU A 64 -2.23 7.07 -32.27
N ASP A 65 -2.89 7.81 -33.16
CA ASP A 65 -2.76 9.26 -33.31
C ASP A 65 -3.25 10.00 -32.05
N ALA A 66 -4.23 9.44 -31.33
CA ALA A 66 -4.69 9.94 -30.03
C ALA A 66 -3.81 9.50 -28.85
N GLY A 67 -2.71 8.78 -29.10
CA GLY A 67 -1.81 8.29 -28.07
C GLY A 67 -2.32 7.06 -27.31
N GLY A 68 -3.36 6.40 -27.82
CA GLY A 68 -3.89 5.15 -27.28
C GLY A 68 -3.24 3.91 -27.89
N LYS A 69 -3.59 2.73 -27.37
CA LYS A 69 -3.18 1.44 -27.95
C LYS A 69 -4.39 0.67 -28.44
N TRP A 70 -4.38 0.30 -29.73
CA TRP A 70 -5.43 -0.54 -30.28
C TRP A 70 -5.38 -1.96 -29.72
N ARG A 71 -6.52 -2.45 -29.23
CA ARG A 71 -6.72 -3.79 -28.72
C ARG A 71 -7.65 -4.56 -29.64
N ASP A 72 -7.08 -5.50 -30.36
CA ASP A 72 -7.81 -6.33 -31.31
C ASP A 72 -8.65 -7.40 -30.58
N TYR A 73 -9.95 -7.48 -30.88
CA TYR A 73 -10.84 -8.51 -30.34
C TYR A 73 -10.51 -9.89 -30.91
N ARG A 74 -9.86 -9.98 -32.08
CA ARG A 74 -9.53 -11.26 -32.75
C ARG A 74 -8.59 -12.19 -31.96
N LYS A 75 -8.00 -11.73 -30.86
CA LYS A 75 -7.17 -12.58 -29.95
C LYS A 75 -7.95 -13.16 -28.78
N ALA A 76 -9.19 -12.75 -28.56
CA ALA A 76 -10.11 -13.37 -27.61
C ALA A 76 -11.21 -14.05 -28.43
N ASP A 77 -11.62 -15.28 -28.09
CA ASP A 77 -12.69 -16.02 -28.79
C ASP A 77 -14.09 -15.39 -28.62
N PHE A 78 -14.17 -14.07 -28.48
CA PHE A 78 -15.42 -13.33 -28.43
C PHE A 78 -15.86 -12.99 -29.85
N GLU A 79 -17.05 -13.50 -30.16
CA GLU A 79 -17.73 -13.40 -31.44
C GLU A 79 -17.78 -11.95 -31.94
N LYS A 80 -17.47 -11.77 -33.22
CA LYS A 80 -17.30 -10.51 -33.98
C LYS A 80 -18.51 -9.56 -33.99
N GLU A 81 -19.59 -9.88 -33.28
CA GLU A 81 -20.89 -9.20 -33.39
C GLU A 81 -20.97 -7.85 -32.66
N ILE A 82 -20.00 -7.50 -31.81
CA ILE A 82 -20.13 -6.34 -30.89
C ILE A 82 -19.39 -5.08 -31.40
N SER A 83 -18.45 -5.17 -32.36
CA SER A 83 -17.71 -4.00 -32.86
C SER A 83 -17.53 -4.02 -34.39
N PRO A 84 -17.95 -2.96 -35.12
CA PRO A 84 -17.80 -2.88 -36.58
C PRO A 84 -16.33 -2.93 -37.06
N THR A 85 -15.38 -2.69 -36.16
CA THR A 85 -13.98 -2.39 -36.47
C THR A 85 -13.03 -3.48 -35.97
N GLY A 86 -13.55 -4.50 -35.29
CA GLY A 86 -12.79 -5.66 -34.84
C GLY A 86 -11.86 -5.40 -33.64
N GLY A 87 -11.94 -4.23 -32.99
CA GLY A 87 -11.17 -3.90 -31.79
C GLY A 87 -11.75 -2.74 -30.98
N TRP A 88 -10.99 -2.32 -29.96
CA TRP A 88 -11.25 -1.12 -29.16
C TRP A 88 -9.95 -0.36 -28.88
N CYS A 89 -10.06 0.94 -28.62
CA CYS A 89 -8.92 1.78 -28.29
C CYS A 89 -8.72 1.89 -26.78
N ASP A 90 -7.56 1.47 -26.28
CA ASP A 90 -7.12 1.67 -24.91
C ASP A 90 -6.34 2.99 -24.82
N VAL A 91 -7.07 4.10 -24.71
CA VAL A 91 -6.51 5.47 -24.67
C VAL A 91 -5.55 5.69 -23.51
N ASN A 92 -5.77 4.99 -22.40
CA ASN A 92 -4.98 5.14 -21.19
C ASN A 92 -3.83 4.12 -21.11
N TYR A 93 -3.57 3.34 -22.16
CA TYR A 93 -2.63 2.23 -22.09
C TYR A 93 -1.22 2.68 -21.67
N TYR A 94 -0.68 3.71 -22.33
CA TYR A 94 0.68 4.17 -22.06
C TYR A 94 0.76 4.96 -20.76
N CYS A 95 -0.20 5.85 -20.48
CA CYS A 95 -0.20 6.61 -19.22
C CYS A 95 -0.40 5.70 -17.99
N ALA A 96 -1.22 4.64 -18.11
CA ALA A 96 -1.38 3.66 -17.05
C ALA A 96 -0.10 2.85 -16.83
N GLN A 97 0.67 2.59 -17.89
CA GLN A 97 1.97 1.95 -17.79
C GLN A 97 2.98 2.84 -17.04
N ASP A 98 3.02 4.14 -17.36
CA ASP A 98 3.89 5.10 -16.67
C ASP A 98 3.50 5.24 -15.19
N TYR A 99 2.20 5.33 -14.90
CA TYR A 99 1.69 5.32 -13.52
C TYR A 99 2.08 4.05 -12.75
N GLU A 100 1.92 2.86 -13.34
CA GLU A 100 2.28 1.61 -12.66
C GLU A 100 3.79 1.50 -12.43
N ALA A 101 4.62 2.02 -13.33
CA ALA A 101 6.07 2.05 -13.15
C ALA A 101 6.48 2.96 -11.97
N GLU A 102 5.92 4.17 -11.90
CA GLU A 102 6.16 5.09 -10.79
C GLU A 102 5.57 4.56 -9.48
N ARG A 103 4.41 3.90 -9.53
CA ARG A 103 3.80 3.26 -8.38
C ARG A 103 4.65 2.12 -7.84
N GLU A 104 5.23 1.32 -8.72
CA GLU A 104 6.18 0.28 -8.32
C GLU A 104 7.41 0.88 -7.64
N ALA A 105 8.00 1.94 -8.22
CA ALA A 105 9.16 2.63 -7.67
C ALA A 105 8.87 3.22 -6.28
N TYR A 106 7.74 3.91 -6.12
CA TYR A 106 7.25 4.40 -4.84
C TYR A 106 7.07 3.27 -3.82
N SER A 107 6.38 2.18 -4.19
CA SER A 107 6.16 1.05 -3.28
C SER A 107 7.47 0.38 -2.86
N LYS A 108 8.47 0.27 -3.75
CA LYS A 108 9.83 -0.21 -3.38
C LYS A 108 10.48 0.71 -2.36
N LEU A 109 10.45 2.01 -2.62
CA LEU A 109 11.09 2.99 -1.74
C LEU A 109 10.43 3.01 -0.36
N LEU A 110 9.10 2.98 -0.30
CA LEU A 110 8.34 2.89 0.95
C LEU A 110 8.70 1.63 1.74
N PHE A 111 8.81 0.47 1.10
CA PHE A 111 9.26 -0.77 1.75
C PHE A 111 10.69 -0.66 2.29
N LEU A 112 11.62 -0.10 1.50
CA LEU A 112 13.01 0.04 1.91
C LEU A 112 13.19 1.05 3.05
N VAL A 113 12.38 2.10 3.11
CA VAL A 113 12.39 3.09 4.19
C VAL A 113 11.70 2.55 5.45
N SER A 114 10.64 1.75 5.31
CA SER A 114 9.91 1.21 6.46
C SER A 114 10.75 0.26 7.30
N ILE A 115 11.71 -0.46 6.68
CA ILE A 115 12.61 -1.38 7.39
C ILE A 115 13.44 -0.68 8.47
N PRO A 116 14.36 0.25 8.14
CA PRO A 116 15.15 0.94 9.15
C PRO A 116 14.27 1.75 10.10
N PHE A 117 13.19 2.35 9.60
CA PHE A 117 12.30 3.16 10.43
C PHE A 117 11.56 2.31 11.48
N GLY A 118 10.99 1.17 11.09
CA GLY A 118 10.35 0.22 11.99
C GLY A 118 11.32 -0.37 13.02
N LEU A 119 12.55 -0.70 12.60
CA LEU A 119 13.60 -1.18 13.51
C LEU A 119 14.02 -0.12 14.53
N ILE A 120 14.12 1.15 14.14
CA ILE A 120 14.38 2.27 15.06
C ILE A 120 13.25 2.39 16.08
N ILE A 121 11.99 2.32 15.66
CA ILE A 121 10.85 2.36 16.57
C ILE A 121 10.88 1.20 17.57
N ILE A 122 11.16 -0.03 17.10
CA ILE A 122 11.30 -1.20 17.97
C ILE A 122 12.43 -1.01 18.98
N ALA A 123 13.59 -0.50 18.53
CA ALA A 123 14.72 -0.22 19.40
C ALA A 123 14.38 0.86 20.45
N LEU A 124 13.68 1.93 20.06
CA LEU A 124 13.21 2.96 20.98
C LEU A 124 12.25 2.39 22.03
N GLY A 125 11.27 1.59 21.62
CA GLY A 125 10.36 0.91 22.54
C GLY A 125 11.10 0.00 23.53
N THR A 126 12.12 -0.71 23.05
CA THR A 126 12.92 -1.65 23.85
C THR A 126 13.83 -0.92 24.86
N PHE A 127 14.67 0.01 24.37
CA PHE A 127 15.76 0.57 25.16
C PHE A 127 15.38 1.83 25.93
N VAL A 128 14.41 2.61 25.45
CA VAL A 128 14.01 3.88 26.09
C VAL A 128 12.83 3.67 27.03
N PHE A 129 11.78 2.98 26.58
CA PHE A 129 10.52 2.86 27.32
C PHE A 129 10.38 1.55 28.11
N SER A 130 11.35 0.62 27.96
CA SER A 130 11.37 -0.70 28.60
C SER A 130 10.12 -1.55 28.31
N LEU A 131 9.99 -2.73 28.93
CA LEU A 131 8.82 -3.61 28.79
C LEU A 131 7.54 -3.09 29.49
N SER A 132 7.38 -1.77 29.62
CA SER A 132 6.14 -1.14 30.08
C SER A 132 5.06 -1.22 28.98
N SER A 133 3.79 -1.01 29.34
CA SER A 133 2.68 -0.96 28.37
C SER A 133 2.94 0.01 27.21
N VAL A 134 3.64 1.12 27.50
CA VAL A 134 4.02 2.13 26.51
C VAL A 134 5.09 1.58 25.57
N GLY A 135 6.16 0.98 26.10
CA GLY A 135 7.21 0.40 25.27
C GLY A 135 6.69 -0.75 24.40
N VAL A 136 5.80 -1.59 24.92
CA VAL A 136 5.11 -2.63 24.13
C VAL A 136 4.29 -2.03 23.00
N GLY A 137 3.52 -0.97 23.26
CA GLY A 137 2.77 -0.28 22.22
C GLY A 137 3.66 0.30 21.12
N ILE A 138 4.79 0.92 21.49
CA ILE A 138 5.77 1.47 20.54
C ILE A 138 6.38 0.35 19.69
N MET A 139 6.83 -0.74 20.33
CA MET A 139 7.38 -1.90 19.60
C MET A 139 6.39 -2.47 18.60
N LEU A 140 5.13 -2.64 18.99
CA LEU A 140 4.07 -3.11 18.09
C LEU A 140 3.78 -2.12 16.96
N GLY A 141 3.85 -0.81 17.22
CA GLY A 141 3.78 0.21 16.17
C GLY A 141 4.94 0.10 15.16
N GLY A 142 6.15 -0.21 15.63
CA GLY A 142 7.30 -0.49 14.77
C GLY A 142 7.11 -1.76 13.94
N VAL A 143 6.63 -2.84 14.54
CA VAL A 143 6.26 -4.07 13.81
C VAL A 143 5.18 -3.79 12.77
N TYR A 144 4.15 -3.02 13.12
CA TYR A 144 3.10 -2.62 12.19
C TYR A 144 3.65 -1.80 11.02
N THR A 145 4.64 -0.94 11.26
CA THR A 145 5.32 -0.16 10.20
C THR A 145 6.02 -1.08 9.20
N LEU A 146 6.69 -2.13 9.69
CA LEU A 146 7.31 -3.14 8.82
C LEU A 146 6.25 -3.87 7.97
N ILE A 147 5.15 -4.28 8.60
CA ILE A 147 4.02 -4.93 7.91
C ILE A 147 3.42 -4.00 6.85
N TYR A 148 3.25 -2.71 7.16
CA TYR A 148 2.70 -1.72 6.23
C TYR A 148 3.54 -1.59 4.96
N GLY A 149 4.86 -1.41 5.10
CA GLY A 149 5.74 -1.34 3.93
C GLY A 149 5.80 -2.66 3.15
N ALA A 150 5.86 -3.79 3.84
CA ALA A 150 5.86 -5.12 3.22
C ALA A 150 4.58 -5.39 2.41
N ALA A 151 3.41 -5.06 2.98
CA ALA A 151 2.13 -5.19 2.30
C ALA A 151 2.03 -4.25 1.09
N GLY A 152 2.55 -3.02 1.19
CA GLY A 152 2.52 -2.03 0.11
C GLY A 152 3.34 -2.43 -1.12
N TYR A 153 4.42 -3.20 -0.95
CA TYR A 153 5.23 -3.69 -2.06
C TYR A 153 4.87 -5.12 -2.53
N TRP A 154 4.04 -5.84 -1.76
CA TRP A 154 3.73 -7.26 -2.01
C TRP A 154 3.27 -7.58 -3.45
N ARG A 155 2.41 -6.73 -4.03
CA ARG A 155 1.89 -6.90 -5.40
C ARG A 155 3.01 -6.88 -6.45
N TYR A 156 4.07 -6.12 -6.21
CA TYR A 156 5.17 -5.91 -7.14
C TYR A 156 6.37 -6.83 -6.86
N GLY A 157 6.46 -7.40 -5.65
CA GLY A 157 7.56 -8.28 -5.27
C GLY A 157 7.56 -9.62 -6.01
N GLU A 158 8.75 -10.07 -6.41
CA GLU A 158 8.97 -11.40 -6.98
C GLU A 158 8.68 -12.52 -5.97
N ASN A 159 8.49 -13.75 -6.46
CA ASN A 159 8.11 -14.89 -5.62
C ASN A 159 9.09 -15.16 -4.46
N TRP A 160 10.39 -14.98 -4.67
CA TRP A 160 11.40 -15.17 -3.62
C TRP A 160 11.35 -14.08 -2.54
N MET A 161 10.97 -12.85 -2.91
CA MET A 161 10.78 -11.75 -1.96
C MET A 161 9.56 -11.99 -1.10
N ARG A 162 8.44 -12.39 -1.73
CA ARG A 162 7.21 -12.77 -1.02
C ARG A 162 7.46 -13.90 -0.03
N PHE A 163 8.25 -14.90 -0.44
CA PHE A 163 8.66 -15.99 0.44
C PHE A 163 9.50 -15.50 1.64
N THR A 164 10.44 -14.58 1.41
CA THR A 164 11.32 -14.06 2.47
C THR A 164 10.59 -13.21 3.51
N ILE A 165 9.51 -12.54 3.08
CA ILE A 165 8.70 -11.65 3.92
C ILE A 165 7.60 -12.44 4.68
N SER A 166 7.27 -13.67 4.24
CA SER A 166 6.28 -14.57 4.88
C SER A 166 6.86 -15.32 6.07
#